data_AF-A0A519RS85-F1
#
_entry.id   AF-A0A519RS85-F1
#
_cell.length_a   1.000
_cell.length_b   1.000
_cell.length_c   1.000
_cell.angle_alpha   90.00
_cell.angle_beta   90.00
_cell.angle_gamma   90.00
#
_symmetry.space_group_name_H-M   'P 1'
#
loop_
_entity.id
_entity.type
_entity.pdbx_description
1 polymer ?
#
loop_
_entity_poly.entity_id
_entity_poly.type
_entity_poly.pdbx_seq_one_letter_code
_entity_poly.pdbx_strand_id
1 'polypeptide(L)'
;MKSMTCNPHLGRNPQVVLSYKPGHQPDYHFMLYMEPDELKKDDDKDFLKLLFEKCPQIEQMEKFVKGFKKLFTAKEDGMLKNWIEEVLKSNCGLNNFAKNLLKDYDAVNNAVITTISNGQVEGQVNRIKNIKRKMYGKAGF
;
A
#
# COMPACT_ATOMS: atom_id res chain seq x y z
N MET A 1 -5.11 -16.70 -61.99
CA MET A 1 -4.36 -17.69 -61.18
C MET A 1 -4.33 -17.19 -59.74
N LYS A 2 -4.99 -17.97 -58.85
CA LYS A 2 -4.97 -18.02 -57.38
C LYS A 2 -4.84 -16.74 -56.52
N SER A 3 -5.91 -16.53 -55.75
CA SER A 3 -6.10 -15.81 -54.49
C SER A 3 -5.19 -16.23 -53.32
N MET A 4 -4.91 -15.30 -52.39
CA MET A 4 -4.84 -15.50 -50.92
C MET A 4 -4.48 -14.15 -50.24
N THR A 5 -5.45 -13.37 -49.77
CA THR A 5 -5.99 -13.28 -48.39
C THR A 5 -5.01 -12.78 -47.31
N CYS A 6 -5.23 -11.51 -46.92
CA CYS A 6 -5.32 -10.95 -45.56
C CYS A 6 -4.70 -11.76 -44.40
N ASN A 7 -3.83 -11.14 -43.59
CA ASN A 7 -3.85 -11.45 -42.16
C ASN A 7 -3.41 -10.32 -41.20
N PRO A 8 -4.36 -9.70 -40.48
CA PRO A 8 -4.14 -8.94 -39.26
C PRO A 8 -4.46 -9.82 -38.05
N HIS A 9 -3.45 -10.20 -37.28
CA HIS A 9 -3.62 -11.01 -36.07
C HIS A 9 -3.10 -10.31 -34.80
N LEU A 10 -3.57 -9.08 -34.56
CA LEU A 10 -3.90 -8.68 -33.20
C LEU A 10 -5.21 -9.39 -32.83
N GLY A 11 -5.07 -10.68 -32.53
CA GLY A 11 -6.14 -11.54 -32.04
C GLY A 11 -6.66 -10.99 -30.73
N ARG A 12 -7.91 -10.53 -30.78
CA ARG A 12 -8.77 -10.28 -29.62
C ARG A 12 -8.67 -11.48 -28.66
N ASN A 13 -8.20 -11.28 -27.45
CA ASN A 13 -8.44 -12.24 -26.37
C ASN A 13 -9.78 -11.86 -25.71
N PRO A 14 -10.83 -12.68 -25.87
CA PRO A 14 -12.18 -12.31 -25.49
C PRO A 14 -12.37 -12.46 -23.98
N GLN A 15 -12.81 -11.36 -23.36
CA GLN A 15 -13.63 -11.37 -22.14
C GLN A 15 -13.04 -12.07 -20.90
N VAL A 16 -12.08 -11.42 -20.25
CA VAL A 16 -12.19 -11.30 -18.79
C VAL A 16 -13.15 -10.14 -18.57
N VAL A 17 -14.46 -10.42 -18.58
CA VAL A 17 -15.44 -9.45 -18.09
C VAL A 17 -15.14 -9.29 -16.61
N LEU A 18 -14.41 -8.24 -16.26
CA LEU A 18 -14.46 -7.68 -14.93
C LEU A 18 -15.94 -7.41 -14.65
N SER A 19 -16.63 -8.30 -13.93
CA SER A 19 -17.91 -7.99 -13.31
C SER A 19 -17.67 -7.09 -12.09
N TYR A 20 -16.79 -6.10 -12.22
CA TYR A 20 -16.63 -5.08 -11.21
C TYR A 20 -17.80 -4.12 -11.43
N LYS A 21 -18.80 -4.21 -10.56
CA LYS A 21 -20.03 -3.41 -10.67
C LYS A 21 -19.65 -1.92 -10.77
N PRO A 22 -20.05 -1.21 -11.83
CA PRO A 22 -19.72 0.20 -11.98
C PRO A 22 -20.34 0.99 -10.81
N GLY A 23 -19.49 1.54 -9.94
CA GLY A 23 -19.88 2.26 -8.73
C GLY A 23 -19.20 1.78 -7.44
N HIS A 24 -18.59 0.59 -7.41
CA HIS A 24 -17.72 0.17 -6.31
C HIS A 24 -16.31 0.69 -6.62
N GLN A 25 -15.88 1.77 -5.97
CA GLN A 25 -14.46 2.13 -5.96
C GLN A 25 -13.78 1.12 -5.04
N PRO A 26 -12.96 0.20 -5.57
CA PRO A 26 -12.22 -0.69 -4.71
C PRO A 26 -11.29 0.19 -3.91
N ASP A 27 -11.39 0.13 -2.59
CA ASP A 27 -10.46 0.82 -1.74
C ASP A 27 -9.18 -0.04 -1.71
N TYR A 28 -8.44 -0.04 -2.83
CA TYR A 28 -7.32 -0.96 -3.09
C TYR A 28 -6.28 -0.91 -1.97
N HIS A 29 -6.07 0.27 -1.39
CA HIS A 29 -5.22 0.47 -0.23
C HIS A 29 -5.74 -0.31 0.99
N PHE A 30 -7.04 -0.20 1.28
CA PHE A 30 -7.70 -0.90 2.37
C PHE A 30 -7.68 -2.42 2.15
N MET A 31 -7.88 -2.87 0.91
CA MET A 31 -7.87 -4.29 0.54
C MET A 31 -6.47 -4.92 0.70
N LEU A 32 -5.40 -4.18 0.42
CA LEU A 32 -4.02 -4.64 0.63
C LEU A 32 -3.58 -4.57 2.10
N TYR A 33 -4.24 -3.75 2.92
CA TYR A 33 -3.86 -3.52 4.32
C TYR A 33 -4.64 -4.38 5.33
N MET A 34 -5.80 -4.92 4.92
CA MET A 34 -6.63 -5.82 5.71
C MET A 34 -6.17 -7.27 5.57
N GLU A 35 -6.46 -8.10 6.58
CA GLU A 35 -6.30 -9.55 6.39
C GLU A 35 -7.38 -10.06 5.42
N PRO A 36 -7.07 -11.03 4.54
CA PRO A 36 -8.02 -11.47 3.51
C PRO A 36 -9.32 -11.99 4.12
N ASP A 37 -9.27 -12.51 5.34
CA ASP A 37 -10.42 -13.02 6.10
C ASP A 37 -11.32 -11.90 6.66
N GLU A 38 -10.82 -10.67 6.77
CA GLU A 38 -11.57 -9.50 7.24
C GLU A 38 -12.34 -8.80 6.11
N LEU A 39 -12.09 -9.19 4.85
CA LEU A 39 -12.79 -8.67 3.69
C LEU A 39 -14.22 -9.23 3.65
N LYS A 40 -15.19 -8.34 3.82
CA LYS A 40 -16.62 -8.67 3.93
C LYS A 40 -17.28 -9.08 2.60
N LYS A 41 -16.62 -8.84 1.47
CA LYS A 41 -17.17 -9.08 0.12
C LYS A 41 -16.33 -10.14 -0.59
N ASP A 42 -16.98 -11.17 -1.10
CA ASP A 42 -16.29 -12.23 -1.85
C ASP A 42 -15.69 -11.70 -3.17
N ASP A 43 -16.35 -10.74 -3.83
CA ASP A 43 -15.84 -10.05 -5.03
C ASP A 43 -14.46 -9.40 -4.80
N ASP A 44 -14.20 -8.89 -3.59
CA ASP A 44 -12.95 -8.23 -3.22
C ASP A 44 -11.81 -9.25 -3.02
N LYS A 45 -12.14 -10.45 -2.51
CA LYS A 45 -11.18 -11.56 -2.35
C LYS A 45 -10.78 -12.14 -3.71
N ASP A 46 -11.74 -12.34 -4.59
CA ASP A 46 -11.50 -12.85 -5.94
C ASP A 46 -10.66 -11.86 -6.76
N PHE A 47 -10.92 -10.56 -6.61
CA PHE A 47 -10.10 -9.52 -7.23
C PHE A 47 -8.64 -9.53 -6.72
N LEU A 48 -8.42 -9.65 -5.41
CA LEU A 48 -7.07 -9.73 -4.85
C LEU A 48 -6.33 -10.97 -5.35
N LYS A 49 -7.01 -12.12 -5.42
CA LYS A 49 -6.43 -13.35 -5.96
C LYS A 49 -5.99 -13.15 -7.41
N LEU A 50 -6.85 -12.57 -8.24
CA LEU A 50 -6.52 -12.24 -9.63
C LEU A 50 -5.37 -11.23 -9.71
N LEU A 51 -5.34 -10.23 -8.83
CA LEU A 51 -4.29 -9.21 -8.80
C LEU A 51 -2.92 -9.83 -8.47
N PHE A 52 -2.86 -10.74 -7.50
CA PHE A 52 -1.63 -11.45 -7.16
C PHE A 52 -1.19 -12.41 -8.26
N GLU A 53 -2.13 -13.10 -8.92
CA GLU A 53 -1.83 -13.95 -10.09
C GLU A 53 -1.23 -13.14 -11.27
N LYS A 54 -1.72 -11.92 -11.49
CA LYS A 54 -1.25 -11.06 -12.59
C LYS A 54 0.02 -10.29 -12.26
N CYS A 55 0.23 -9.95 -10.99
CA CYS A 55 1.30 -9.08 -10.53
C CYS A 55 1.97 -9.64 -9.26
N PRO A 56 2.91 -10.59 -9.38
CA PRO A 56 3.59 -11.21 -8.23
C PRO A 56 4.41 -10.21 -7.39
N GLN A 57 4.82 -9.09 -7.99
CA GLN A 57 5.49 -7.99 -7.28
C GLN A 57 4.59 -7.35 -6.21
N ILE A 58 3.28 -7.27 -6.46
CA ILE A 58 2.31 -6.70 -5.51
C ILE A 58 2.09 -7.66 -4.34
N GLU A 59 2.05 -8.97 -4.60
CA GLU A 59 1.96 -9.98 -3.55
C GLU A 59 3.16 -9.90 -2.59
N GLN A 60 4.37 -9.74 -3.14
CA GLN A 60 5.57 -9.56 -2.35
C GLN A 60 5.52 -8.25 -1.54
N MET A 61 5.06 -7.16 -2.14
CA MET A 61 4.90 -5.87 -1.46
C MET A 61 3.88 -5.95 -0.32
N GLU A 62 2.77 -6.66 -0.51
CA GLU A 62 1.73 -6.88 0.50
C GLU A 62 2.30 -7.57 1.75
N LYS A 63 3.13 -8.62 1.55
CA LYS A 63 3.83 -9.31 2.65
C LYS A 63 4.70 -8.35 3.46
N PHE A 64 5.43 -7.45 2.79
CA PHE A 64 6.26 -6.45 3.48
C PHE A 64 5.42 -5.41 4.23
N VAL A 65 4.33 -4.92 3.64
CA VAL A 65 3.43 -3.97 4.30
C VAL A 65 2.80 -4.58 5.56
N LYS A 66 2.33 -5.84 5.47
CA LYS A 66 1.80 -6.57 6.63
C LYS A 66 2.88 -6.86 7.67
N GLY A 67 4.09 -7.23 7.24
CA GLY A 67 5.24 -7.40 8.12
C GLY A 67 5.54 -6.11 8.90
N PHE A 68 5.53 -4.97 8.22
CA PHE A 68 5.76 -3.66 8.84
C PHE A 68 4.71 -3.34 9.90
N LYS A 69 3.42 -3.58 9.61
CA LYS A 69 2.32 -3.41 10.57
C LYS A 69 2.53 -4.26 11.82
N LYS A 70 2.99 -5.51 11.67
CA LYS A 70 3.26 -6.42 12.79
C LYS A 70 4.39 -5.92 13.70
N LEU A 71 5.37 -5.17 13.17
CA LEU A 71 6.44 -4.58 13.99
C LEU A 71 5.90 -3.69 15.12
N PHE A 72 4.89 -2.87 14.83
CA PHE A 72 4.27 -1.97 15.81
C PHE A 72 3.40 -2.69 16.85
N THR A 73 2.93 -3.91 16.52
CA THR A 73 2.18 -4.75 17.46
C THR A 73 3.11 -5.57 18.35
N ALA A 74 4.21 -6.11 17.81
CA ALA A 74 5.18 -6.93 18.53
C ALA A 74 6.07 -6.10 19.46
N LYS A 75 6.42 -4.86 19.07
CA LYS A 75 7.25 -3.91 19.85
C LYS A 75 8.61 -4.48 20.31
N GLU A 76 9.17 -5.39 19.53
CA GLU A 76 10.45 -6.04 19.84
C GLU A 76 11.61 -5.33 19.11
N ASP A 77 12.70 -5.09 19.85
CA ASP A 77 13.90 -4.44 19.33
C ASP A 77 14.59 -5.32 18.28
N GLY A 78 15.15 -4.69 17.24
CA GLY A 78 15.85 -5.39 16.15
C GLY A 78 14.98 -5.98 15.03
N MET A 79 13.67 -6.15 15.22
CA MET A 79 12.78 -6.63 14.15
C MET A 79 12.70 -5.65 12.96
N LEU A 80 12.75 -4.34 13.25
CA LEU A 80 12.73 -3.29 12.22
C LEU A 80 13.95 -3.39 11.29
N LYS A 81 15.14 -3.67 11.84
CA LYS A 81 16.36 -3.80 11.06
C LYS A 81 16.30 -4.99 10.11
N ASN A 82 15.85 -6.15 10.61
CA ASN A 82 15.67 -7.35 9.79
C ASN A 82 14.68 -7.09 8.64
N TRP A 83 13.56 -6.45 8.93
CA TRP A 83 12.57 -6.08 7.91
C TRP A 83 13.14 -5.14 6.84
N ILE A 84 13.91 -4.12 7.23
CA ILE A 84 14.57 -3.20 6.28
C ILE A 84 15.53 -3.97 5.37
N GLU A 85 16.34 -4.88 5.92
CA GLU A 85 17.29 -5.67 5.13
C GLU A 85 16.59 -6.61 4.13
N GLU A 86 15.47 -7.22 4.51
CA GLU A 86 14.68 -8.06 3.62
C GLU A 86 14.02 -7.26 2.48
N VAL A 87 13.51 -6.05 2.77
CA VAL A 87 12.94 -5.15 1.76
C VAL A 87 14.02 -4.68 0.77
N LEU A 88 15.22 -4.37 1.25
CA LEU A 88 16.32 -3.95 0.37
C LEU A 88 16.79 -5.07 -0.56
N LYS A 89 16.67 -6.35 -0.15
CA LYS A 89 17.00 -7.52 -0.97
C LYS A 89 15.93 -7.86 -2.00
N SER A 90 14.65 -7.60 -1.70
CA SER A 90 13.52 -7.98 -2.55
C SER A 90 13.27 -7.06 -3.74
N ASN A 91 13.87 -5.87 -3.77
CA ASN A 91 13.69 -4.86 -4.82
C ASN A 91 12.21 -4.49 -5.09
N CYS A 92 11.33 -4.65 -4.09
CA CYS A 92 9.88 -4.54 -4.25
C CYS A 92 9.37 -3.10 -4.16
N GLY A 93 9.91 -2.14 -4.93
CA GLY A 93 9.43 -0.75 -4.98
C GLY A 93 9.54 0.09 -3.67
N LEU A 94 9.74 -0.57 -2.53
CA LEU A 94 9.81 0.00 -1.19
C LEU A 94 11.26 0.34 -0.77
N ASN A 95 12.24 0.14 -1.65
CA ASN A 95 13.65 0.40 -1.36
C ASN A 95 13.91 1.82 -0.86
N ASN A 96 13.29 2.83 -1.49
CA ASN A 96 13.46 4.22 -1.06
C ASN A 96 12.85 4.47 0.32
N PHE A 97 11.72 3.82 0.62
CA PHE A 97 11.11 3.87 1.94
C PHE A 97 12.02 3.23 2.99
N ALA A 98 12.52 2.02 2.73
CA ALA A 98 13.45 1.31 3.61
C ALA A 98 14.76 2.10 3.85
N LYS A 99 15.32 2.73 2.81
CA LYS A 99 16.50 3.61 2.93
C LYS A 99 16.24 4.83 3.80
N ASN A 100 15.07 5.45 3.69
CA ASN A 100 14.72 6.59 4.52
C ASN A 100 14.48 6.18 5.98
N LEU A 101 13.83 5.04 6.21
CA LEU A 101 13.70 4.48 7.57
C LEU A 101 15.05 4.19 8.22
N LEU A 102 16.04 3.74 7.44
CA LEU A 102 17.39 3.50 7.95
C LEU A 102 18.10 4.80 8.38
N LYS A 103 17.84 5.92 7.70
CA LYS A 103 18.39 7.24 8.08
C LYS A 103 17.82 7.71 9.42
N ASP A 104 16.54 7.46 9.65
CA ASP A 104 15.81 7.86 10.86
C ASP A 104 15.65 6.68 11.84
N TYR A 105 16.54 5.68 11.77
CA TYR A 105 16.38 4.38 12.44
C TYR A 105 16.12 4.54 13.94
N ASP A 106 16.91 5.34 14.65
CA ASP A 106 16.77 5.52 16.09
C ASP A 106 15.41 6.12 16.45
N ALA A 107 14.93 7.10 15.67
CA ALA A 107 13.63 7.71 15.90
C ALA A 107 12.48 6.72 15.65
N VAL A 108 12.56 5.94 14.57
CA VAL A 108 11.53 4.94 14.22
C VAL A 108 11.54 3.77 15.18
N ASN A 109 12.72 3.25 15.56
CA ASN A 109 12.85 2.17 16.52
C ASN A 109 12.29 2.58 17.89
N ASN A 110 12.60 3.80 18.34
CA ASN A 110 11.99 4.36 19.53
C ASN A 110 10.46 4.48 19.39
N ALA A 111 9.93 4.86 18.23
CA ALA A 111 8.50 4.91 17.98
C ALA A 111 7.82 3.53 17.98
N VAL A 112 8.54 2.47 17.59
CA VAL A 112 8.05 1.07 17.64
C VAL A 112 8.01 0.57 19.08
N ILE A 113 9.06 0.85 19.87
CA ILE A 113 9.19 0.34 21.24
C ILE A 113 8.35 1.15 22.23
N THR A 114 8.23 2.46 22.03
CA THR A 114 7.56 3.36 22.97
C THR A 114 6.04 3.26 22.88
N THR A 115 5.37 3.27 24.03
CA THR A 115 3.89 3.24 24.12
C THR A 115 3.24 4.62 24.00
N ILE A 116 4.02 5.68 24.20
CA ILE A 116 3.59 7.08 24.15
C ILE A 116 3.71 7.58 22.71
N SER A 117 2.62 8.11 22.16
CA SER A 117 2.61 8.75 20.84
C SER A 117 2.43 10.27 20.96
N ASN A 118 3.12 11.02 20.09
CA ASN A 118 2.91 12.47 19.96
C ASN A 118 1.59 12.84 19.25
N GLY A 119 0.74 11.85 18.92
CA GLY A 119 -0.44 12.03 18.10
C GLY A 119 -1.46 13.02 18.68
N GLN A 120 -1.63 13.06 20.01
CA GLN A 120 -2.52 14.05 20.65
C GLN A 120 -2.01 15.48 20.48
N VAL A 121 -0.71 15.70 20.71
CA VAL A 121 -0.07 17.02 20.57
C VAL A 121 -0.12 17.48 19.12
N GLU A 122 0.26 16.60 18.19
CA GLU A 122 0.18 16.87 16.75
C GLU A 122 -1.25 17.16 16.28
N GLY A 123 -2.24 16.44 16.84
CA GLY A 123 -3.66 16.68 16.59
C GLY A 123 -4.10 18.09 17.01
N GLN A 124 -3.71 18.53 18.20
CA GLN A 124 -4.00 19.89 18.67
C GLN A 124 -3.32 20.96 17.81
N VAL A 125 -2.05 20.75 17.47
CA VAL A 125 -1.30 21.65 16.57
C VAL A 125 -1.98 21.74 15.20
N ASN A 126 -2.39 20.61 14.63
CA ASN A 126 -3.08 20.56 13.35
C ASN A 126 -4.46 21.23 13.42
N ARG A 127 -5.21 21.05 14.51
CA ARG A 127 -6.48 21.75 14.75
C ARG A 127 -6.29 23.26 14.74
N ILE A 128 -5.31 23.77 15.49
CA ILE A 128 -5.01 25.20 15.55
C ILE A 128 -4.55 25.72 14.18
N LYS A 129 -3.67 25.00 13.47
CA LYS A 129 -3.25 25.34 12.10
C LYS A 129 -4.43 25.41 11.13
N ASN A 130 -5.39 24.49 11.26
CA ASN A 130 -6.58 24.46 10.42
C ASN A 130 -7.51 25.65 10.71
N ILE A 131 -7.72 25.97 11.99
CA ILE A 131 -8.47 27.16 12.41
C ILE A 131 -7.82 28.42 11.82
N LYS A 132 -6.50 28.58 11.96
CA LYS A 132 -5.77 29.70 11.37
C LYS A 132 -5.97 29.80 9.85
N ARG A 133 -5.84 28.70 9.10
CA ARG A 133 -6.06 28.70 7.64
C ARG A 133 -7.48 29.06 7.23
N LYS A 134 -8.49 28.68 8.04
CA LYS A 134 -9.89 29.06 7.80
C LYS A 134 -10.14 30.54 8.12
N MET A 135 -9.51 31.07 9.15
CA MET A 135 -9.72 32.44 9.61
C MET A 135 -9.04 33.48 8.74
N TYR A 136 -7.79 33.25 8.36
CA TYR A 136 -6.99 34.23 7.62
C TYR A 136 -6.99 34.00 6.10
N GLY A 137 -7.78 33.02 5.63
CA GLY A 137 -7.76 32.56 4.25
C GLY A 137 -6.48 31.79 3.91
N LYS A 138 -6.48 31.14 2.75
CA LYS A 138 -5.20 30.78 2.10
C LYS A 138 -4.59 32.10 1.66
N ALA A 139 -3.38 32.43 2.13
CA ALA A 139 -2.57 33.46 1.50
C ALA A 139 -2.45 33.10 0.02
N GLY A 140 -3.20 33.80 -0.83
CA GLY A 140 -3.01 33.78 -2.27
C GLY A 140 -1.71 34.53 -2.57
N PHE A 141 -0.87 33.93 -3.40
CA PHE A 141 0.21 34.65 -4.06
C PHE A 141 -0.36 35.52 -5.17
#